data_AF-A0A2V3JFV2-F1
#
_entry.id   AF-A0A2V3JFV2-F1
#
_cell.length_a   1.000
_cell.length_b   1.000
_cell.length_c   1.000
_cell.angle_alpha   90.00
_cell.angle_beta   90.00
_cell.angle_gamma   90.00
#
_symmetry.space_group_name_H-M   'P 1'
#
loop_
_entity.id
_entity.type
_entity.pdbx_description
1 polymer ?
#
loop_
_entity_poly.entity_id
_entity_poly.type
_entity_poly.pdbx_seq_one_letter_code
_entity_poly.pdbx_strand_id
1 'polypeptide(L)'
;MYHYAYILVCRFHLMPPKQRGDQVQIYEMINYLNNIRDLVNLSDKRIKERTSPRKRGPGRPPTDPADIAKTLLLQTYPESSNRLAEGFLLLFQEKLGISSSFSYKTIERGYDRDRVNEIPDEIIAITNESVEDEEETFSFDGTGFSASNKENYADKRQKQNFKKKNKKVKSAISVGGSSR
;
A
#
# COMPACT_ATOMS: atom_id res chain seq x y z
N MET A 1 16.86 -2.37 3.88
CA MET A 1 16.61 -1.81 2.53
C MET A 1 15.61 -2.63 1.69
N TYR A 2 14.75 -3.48 2.28
CA TYR A 2 13.67 -4.18 1.55
C TYR A 2 12.25 -3.84 2.07
N HIS A 3 12.10 -2.91 3.01
CA HIS A 3 10.82 -2.70 3.69
C HIS A 3 9.91 -1.60 3.13
N TYR A 4 10.39 -0.73 2.25
CA TYR A 4 9.58 0.41 1.79
C TYR A 4 8.72 0.13 0.55
N ALA A 5 8.93 -0.99 -0.14
CA ALA A 5 8.19 -1.33 -1.35
C ALA A 5 6.78 -1.90 -1.09
N TYR A 6 6.52 -2.43 0.11
CA TYR A 6 5.29 -3.20 0.37
C TYR A 6 4.10 -2.38 0.91
N ILE A 7 4.33 -1.19 1.45
CA ILE A 7 3.27 -0.41 2.12
C ILE A 7 2.38 0.35 1.12
N LEU A 8 2.91 0.79 -0.03
CA LEU A 8 2.11 1.45 -1.08
C LEU A 8 1.26 0.47 -1.90
N VAL A 9 1.60 -0.82 -1.90
CA VAL A 9 0.88 -1.85 -2.67
C VAL A 9 -0.45 -2.23 -2.00
N CYS A 10 -0.58 -2.08 -0.67
CA CYS A 10 -1.73 -2.60 0.08
C CYS A 10 -3.03 -1.81 -0.14
N ARG A 11 -2.99 -0.54 -0.59
CA ARG A 11 -4.20 0.19 -1.00
C ARG A 11 -4.59 -0.05 -2.46
N PHE A 12 -3.71 -0.64 -3.27
CA PHE A 12 -4.00 -0.94 -4.67
C PHE A 12 -4.83 -2.23 -4.84
N HIS A 13 -4.85 -3.10 -3.82
CA HIS A 13 -5.49 -4.41 -3.90
C HIS A 13 -6.89 -4.51 -3.25
N LEU A 14 -7.40 -3.44 -2.62
CA LEU A 14 -8.72 -3.37 -1.98
C LEU A 14 -9.73 -2.51 -2.77
N MET A 15 -9.75 -2.63 -4.10
CA MET A 15 -10.82 -2.06 -4.93
C MET A 15 -11.88 -3.14 -5.28
N PRO A 16 -13.18 -2.83 -5.23
CA PRO A 16 -14.25 -3.81 -5.51
C PRO A 16 -14.17 -4.31 -6.96
N PRO A 17 -14.47 -5.60 -7.22
CA PRO A 17 -14.24 -6.24 -8.50
C PRO A 17 -15.35 -5.86 -9.48
N LYS A 18 -15.26 -4.67 -10.10
CA LYS A 18 -16.09 -4.38 -11.27
C LYS A 18 -15.54 -3.28 -12.20
N GLN A 19 -14.27 -3.33 -12.54
CA GLN A 19 -13.76 -2.71 -13.77
C GLN A 19 -12.82 -3.68 -14.48
N ARG A 20 -13.05 -3.89 -15.79
CA ARG A 20 -12.27 -4.78 -16.65
C ARG A 20 -10.80 -4.35 -16.58
N GLY A 21 -9.88 -5.29 -16.33
CA GLY A 21 -8.48 -5.03 -15.96
C GLY A 21 -7.75 -3.97 -16.81
N ASP A 22 -8.06 -3.89 -18.11
CA ASP A 22 -7.49 -2.91 -19.05
C ASP A 22 -7.73 -1.46 -18.62
N GLN A 23 -8.90 -1.13 -18.06
CA GLN A 23 -9.21 0.24 -17.62
C GLN A 23 -8.50 0.59 -16.32
N VAL A 24 -8.30 -0.39 -15.43
CA VAL A 24 -7.64 -0.17 -14.13
C VAL A 24 -6.15 0.15 -14.33
N GLN A 25 -5.50 -0.52 -15.29
CA GLN A 25 -4.08 -0.27 -15.63
C GLN A 25 -3.84 1.15 -16.15
N ILE A 26 -4.79 1.72 -16.91
CA ILE A 26 -4.66 3.09 -17.44
C ILE A 26 -4.55 4.13 -16.32
N TYR A 27 -5.27 3.91 -15.20
CA TYR A 27 -5.30 4.84 -14.08
C TYR A 27 -4.29 4.53 -12.97
N GLU A 28 -3.55 3.43 -13.08
CA GLU A 28 -2.65 2.97 -12.02
C GLU A 28 -1.60 4.01 -11.64
N MET A 29 -0.85 4.51 -12.63
CA MET A 29 0.16 5.54 -12.40
C MET A 29 -0.45 6.83 -11.83
N ILE A 30 -1.64 7.21 -12.31
CA ILE A 30 -2.34 8.42 -11.86
C ILE A 30 -2.72 8.26 -10.38
N ASN A 31 -3.31 7.12 -10.02
CA ASN A 31 -3.69 6.80 -8.65
C ASN A 31 -2.46 6.71 -7.75
N TYR A 32 -1.37 6.12 -8.22
CA TYR A 32 -0.11 6.04 -7.50
C TYR A 32 0.45 7.43 -7.15
N LEU A 33 0.53 8.33 -8.13
CA LEU A 33 1.00 9.70 -7.94
C LEU A 33 0.12 10.49 -6.96
N ASN A 34 -1.21 10.38 -7.11
CA ASN A 34 -2.16 11.04 -6.21
C ASN A 34 -2.03 10.49 -4.78
N ASN A 35 -1.91 9.17 -4.63
CA ASN A 35 -1.76 8.52 -3.33
C ASN A 35 -0.48 8.97 -2.63
N ILE A 36 0.67 9.01 -3.34
CA ILE A 36 1.92 9.53 -2.77
C ILE A 36 1.72 10.96 -2.28
N ARG A 37 1.16 11.83 -3.11
CA ARG A 37 0.96 13.24 -2.76
C ARG A 37 0.13 13.36 -1.49
N ASP A 38 -1.03 12.71 -1.47
CA ASP A 38 -2.02 12.90 -0.42
C ASP A 38 -1.54 12.27 0.91
N LEU A 39 -0.95 11.06 0.86
CA LEU A 39 -0.39 10.39 2.05
C LEU A 39 0.81 11.15 2.63
N VAL A 40 1.75 11.60 1.79
CA VAL A 40 2.91 12.35 2.27
C VAL A 40 2.46 13.70 2.86
N ASN A 41 1.55 14.41 2.22
CA ASN A 41 1.03 15.68 2.73
C ASN A 41 0.32 15.50 4.08
N LEU A 42 -0.48 14.45 4.23
CA LEU A 42 -1.15 14.13 5.49
C LEU A 42 -0.14 13.79 6.60
N SER A 43 0.85 12.96 6.27
CA SER A 43 1.92 12.54 7.19
C SER A 43 2.75 13.72 7.67
N ASP A 44 3.21 14.55 6.74
CA ASP A 44 3.98 15.76 7.04
C ASP A 44 3.16 16.75 7.89
N LYS A 45 1.86 16.89 7.62
CA LYS A 45 0.95 17.68 8.46
C LYS A 45 0.90 17.15 9.91
N ARG A 46 0.66 15.84 10.11
CA ARG A 46 0.63 15.23 11.45
C ARG A 46 1.98 15.39 12.18
N ILE A 47 3.09 15.21 11.47
CA ILE A 47 4.45 15.42 12.02
C ILE A 47 4.67 16.88 12.46
N LYS A 48 4.23 17.84 11.64
CA LYS A 48 4.34 19.28 11.96
C LYS A 48 3.45 19.69 13.12
N GLU A 49 2.29 19.06 13.30
CA GLU A 49 1.40 19.30 14.45
C GLU A 49 2.01 18.83 15.78
N ARG A 50 2.71 17.69 15.78
CA ARG A 50 3.37 17.15 16.99
C ARG A 50 4.75 17.73 17.27
N THR A 51 5.41 18.33 16.28
CA THR A 51 6.80 18.79 16.42
C THR A 51 6.93 20.30 16.36
N SER A 52 7.62 20.90 17.32
CA SER A 52 7.93 22.33 17.27
C SER A 52 8.86 22.68 16.09
N PRO A 53 8.67 23.85 15.46
CA PRO A 53 9.55 24.30 14.39
C PRO A 53 10.99 24.50 14.89
N ARG A 54 11.95 23.89 14.20
CA ARG A 54 13.38 24.09 14.51
C ARG A 54 13.83 25.49 14.10
N LYS A 55 14.72 26.08 14.90
CA LYS A 55 15.38 27.34 14.56
C LYS A 55 16.19 27.16 13.26
N ARG A 56 15.98 28.06 12.30
CA ARG A 56 16.73 28.09 11.04
C ARG A 56 18.13 28.63 11.30
N GLY A 57 19.14 27.90 10.84
CA GLY A 57 20.51 28.41 10.77
C GLY A 57 20.71 29.33 9.56
N PRO A 58 21.86 30.03 9.49
CA PRO A 58 22.24 30.81 8.31
C PRO A 58 22.47 29.89 7.09
N GLY A 59 22.06 30.33 5.90
CA GLY A 59 22.29 29.62 4.64
C GLY A 59 21.07 29.52 3.73
N ARG A 60 21.22 28.76 2.63
CA ARG A 60 20.12 28.47 1.70
C ARG A 60 19.01 27.70 2.43
N PRO A 61 17.72 28.05 2.25
CA PRO A 61 16.62 27.28 2.81
C PRO A 61 16.76 25.80 2.42
N PRO A 62 16.65 24.87 3.37
CA PRO A 62 16.69 23.46 3.05
C PRO A 62 15.47 23.08 2.21
N THR A 63 15.66 22.14 1.28
CA THR A 63 14.56 21.49 0.56
C THR A 63 13.61 20.83 1.56
N ASP A 64 12.31 20.96 1.32
CA ASP A 64 11.26 20.37 2.16
C ASP A 64 11.44 18.84 2.25
N PRO A 65 11.53 18.26 3.45
CA PRO A 65 11.56 16.81 3.62
C PRO A 65 10.39 16.09 2.94
N ALA A 66 9.20 16.71 2.91
CA ALA A 66 8.02 16.13 2.25
C ALA A 66 8.23 15.95 0.74
N ASP A 67 8.84 16.92 0.08
CA ASP A 67 9.08 16.85 -1.37
C ASP A 67 10.15 15.80 -1.71
N ILE A 68 11.17 15.67 -0.86
CA ILE A 68 12.16 14.59 -0.97
C ILE A 68 11.48 13.22 -0.80
N ALA A 69 10.64 13.05 0.22
CA ALA A 69 9.91 11.80 0.46
C ALA A 69 9.01 11.42 -0.71
N LYS A 70 8.24 12.38 -1.28
CA LYS A 70 7.44 12.14 -2.50
C LYS A 70 8.29 11.63 -3.65
N THR A 71 9.49 12.18 -3.82
CA THR A 71 10.40 11.82 -4.91
C THR A 71 11.00 10.42 -4.69
N LEU A 72 11.36 10.10 -3.46
CA LEU A 72 11.83 8.77 -3.07
C LEU A 72 10.75 7.70 -3.26
N LEU A 73 9.50 7.98 -2.88
CA LEU A 73 8.37 7.07 -3.11
C LEU A 73 8.00 6.98 -4.60
N LEU A 74 8.14 8.06 -5.37
CA LEU A 74 7.96 7.97 -6.82
C LEU A 74 9.01 7.04 -7.45
N GLN A 75 10.25 7.10 -6.99
CA GLN A 75 11.35 6.28 -7.50
C GLN A 75 11.12 4.77 -7.33
N THR A 76 10.35 4.33 -6.33
CA THR A 76 10.14 2.90 -6.04
C THR A 76 9.24 2.21 -7.06
N TYR A 77 8.27 2.91 -7.65
CA TYR A 77 7.34 2.28 -8.60
C TYR A 77 8.01 1.80 -9.89
N PRO A 78 8.84 2.61 -10.58
CA PRO A 78 9.62 2.15 -11.73
C PRO A 78 10.98 1.55 -11.35
N GLU A 79 11.28 1.34 -10.05
CA GLU A 79 12.57 0.85 -9.54
C GLU A 79 13.79 1.59 -10.12
N SER A 80 13.69 2.91 -10.15
CA SER A 80 14.64 3.74 -10.90
C SER A 80 15.85 4.18 -10.07
N SER A 81 16.91 4.67 -10.73
CA SER A 81 18.07 5.27 -10.05
C SER A 81 17.80 6.71 -9.62
N ASN A 82 18.58 7.26 -8.67
CA ASN A 82 18.43 8.64 -8.20
C ASN A 82 18.52 9.68 -9.33
N ARG A 83 19.30 9.40 -10.39
CA ARG A 83 19.41 10.30 -11.56
C ARG A 83 18.13 10.30 -12.40
N LEU A 84 17.52 9.13 -12.60
CA LEU A 84 16.23 9.02 -13.26
C LEU A 84 15.11 9.62 -12.40
N ALA A 85 15.20 9.50 -11.08
CA ALA A 85 14.27 10.13 -10.15
C ALA A 85 14.29 11.67 -10.25
N GLU A 86 15.44 12.30 -10.48
CA GLU A 86 15.50 13.73 -10.82
C GLU A 86 14.76 14.05 -12.13
N GLY A 87 14.91 13.20 -13.16
CA GLY A 87 14.14 13.30 -14.40
C GLY A 87 12.62 13.17 -14.17
N PHE A 88 12.20 12.21 -13.35
CA PHE A 88 10.80 12.02 -12.98
C PHE A 88 10.25 13.18 -12.15
N LEU A 89 11.06 13.76 -11.26
CA LEU A 89 10.69 14.96 -10.52
C LEU A 89 10.36 16.11 -11.49
N LEU A 90 11.17 16.33 -12.53
CA LEU A 90 10.88 17.36 -13.54
C LEU A 90 9.57 17.10 -14.28
N LEU A 91 9.23 15.83 -14.55
CA LEU A 91 8.00 15.46 -15.25
C LEU A 91 6.75 15.54 -14.37
N PHE A 92 6.85 15.15 -13.10
CA PHE A 92 5.69 14.92 -12.23
C PHE A 92 5.58 15.91 -11.05
N GLN A 93 6.47 16.90 -10.93
CA GLN A 93 6.45 17.87 -9.82
C GLN A 93 5.07 18.54 -9.63
N GLU A 94 4.38 18.90 -10.72
CA GLU A 94 3.06 19.53 -10.62
C GLU A 94 2.03 18.56 -10.03
N LYS A 95 2.04 17.30 -10.48
CA LYS A 95 1.13 16.27 -9.95
C LYS A 95 1.41 15.92 -8.50
N LEU A 96 2.67 15.95 -8.10
CA LEU A 96 3.09 15.75 -6.71
C LEU A 96 2.94 17.01 -5.83
N GLY A 97 2.55 18.15 -6.40
CA GLY A 97 2.45 19.41 -5.68
C GLY A 97 3.79 19.92 -5.15
N ILE A 98 4.88 19.65 -5.87
CA ILE A 98 6.24 20.09 -5.55
C ILE A 98 6.49 21.40 -6.29
N SER A 99 6.86 22.44 -5.54
CA SER A 99 7.01 23.80 -6.09
C SER A 99 8.34 24.02 -6.82
N SER A 100 9.38 23.26 -6.45
CA SER A 100 10.71 23.41 -7.02
C SER A 100 11.44 22.08 -7.12
N SER A 101 12.11 21.85 -8.24
CA SER A 101 12.94 20.68 -8.44
C SER A 101 14.27 20.80 -7.70
N PHE A 102 14.92 19.66 -7.49
CA PHE A 102 16.23 19.56 -6.85
C PHE A 102 17.02 18.41 -7.45
N SER A 103 18.34 18.45 -7.28
CA SER A 103 19.23 17.51 -7.95
C SER A 103 19.17 16.10 -7.35
N TYR A 104 19.62 15.12 -8.13
CA TYR A 104 19.78 13.74 -7.68
C TYR A 104 20.64 13.61 -6.41
N LYS A 105 21.56 14.55 -6.17
CA LYS A 105 22.38 14.61 -4.96
C LYS A 105 21.60 15.03 -3.72
N THR A 106 20.47 15.71 -3.88
CA THR A 106 19.52 15.97 -2.79
C THR A 106 18.67 14.72 -2.52
N ILE A 107 18.26 14.00 -3.57
CA ILE A 107 17.55 12.71 -3.45
C ILE A 107 18.42 11.68 -2.73
N GLU A 108 19.67 11.52 -3.17
CA GLU A 108 20.66 10.60 -2.57
C GLU A 108 20.88 10.87 -1.08
N ARG A 109 20.99 12.15 -0.68
CA ARG A 109 21.13 12.52 0.73
C ARG A 109 19.81 12.44 1.50
N GLY A 110 18.69 12.23 0.83
CA GLY A 110 17.37 12.12 1.46
C GLY A 110 17.28 10.94 2.41
N TYR A 111 17.93 9.82 2.06
CA TYR A 111 17.98 8.61 2.88
C TYR A 111 18.61 8.83 4.27
N ASP A 112 19.55 9.76 4.38
CA ASP A 112 20.26 10.06 5.63
C ASP A 112 19.55 11.12 6.49
N ARG A 113 18.38 11.62 6.07
CA ARG A 113 17.66 12.68 6.79
C ARG A 113 16.56 12.09 7.67
N ASP A 114 16.72 12.24 8.98
CA ASP A 114 15.72 11.81 9.97
C ASP A 114 14.29 12.28 9.62
N ARG A 115 14.14 13.56 9.25
CA ARG A 115 12.84 14.14 8.87
C ARG A 115 12.21 13.52 7.63
N VAL A 116 13.03 13.02 6.70
CA VAL A 116 12.52 12.34 5.51
C VAL A 116 12.08 10.94 5.90
N ASN A 117 12.83 10.27 6.77
CA ASN A 117 12.54 8.91 7.26
C ASN A 117 11.31 8.86 8.19
N GLU A 118 11.04 9.93 8.96
CA GLU A 118 9.83 10.07 9.77
C GLU A 118 8.53 10.01 8.94
N ILE A 119 8.57 10.41 7.67
CA ILE A 119 7.37 10.49 6.81
C ILE A 119 6.87 9.08 6.42
N PRO A 120 7.69 8.17 5.85
CA PRO A 120 7.28 6.78 5.63
C PRO A 120 6.78 6.09 6.89
N ASP A 121 7.40 6.31 8.06
CA ASP A 121 6.95 5.72 9.33
C ASP A 121 5.54 6.19 9.68
N GLU A 122 5.25 7.48 9.48
CA GLU A 122 3.91 8.04 9.70
C GLU A 122 2.90 7.54 8.66
N ILE A 123 3.31 7.34 7.40
CA ILE A 123 2.45 6.73 6.38
C ILE A 123 2.01 5.35 6.84
N ILE A 124 2.93 4.52 7.37
CA ILE A 124 2.61 3.19 7.90
C ILE A 124 1.57 3.29 9.02
N ALA A 125 1.76 4.22 9.96
CA ALA A 125 0.83 4.45 11.05
C ALA A 125 -0.57 4.82 10.52
N ILE A 126 -0.67 5.79 9.60
CA ILE A 126 -1.94 6.21 8.98
C ILE A 126 -2.64 5.05 8.27
N THR A 127 -1.88 4.23 7.52
CA THR A 127 -2.45 3.10 6.79
C THR A 127 -2.97 2.02 7.72
N ASN A 128 -2.31 1.81 8.87
CA ASN A 128 -2.73 0.79 9.84
C ASN A 128 -3.92 1.26 10.67
N GLU A 129 -3.94 2.52 11.11
CA GLU A 129 -5.09 3.13 11.80
C GLU A 129 -6.39 2.98 10.99
N SER A 130 -6.29 3.14 9.66
CA SER A 130 -7.44 3.06 8.76
C SER A 130 -8.03 1.65 8.62
N VAL A 131 -7.33 0.61 9.10
CA VAL A 131 -7.72 -0.81 8.98
C VAL A 131 -8.18 -1.39 10.33
N GLU A 132 -7.84 -0.75 11.46
CA GLU A 132 -8.23 -1.22 12.79
C GLU A 132 -9.76 -1.30 12.97
N ASP A 133 -10.51 -0.40 12.35
CA ASP A 133 -11.98 -0.39 12.44
C ASP A 133 -12.67 -1.48 11.57
N GLU A 134 -11.93 -2.15 10.68
CA GLU A 134 -12.49 -3.17 9.76
C GLU A 134 -12.00 -4.61 10.05
N GLU A 135 -11.12 -4.83 11.02
CA GLU A 135 -10.54 -6.16 11.30
C GLU A 135 -10.90 -6.72 12.70
N GLU A 136 -11.82 -7.69 12.77
CA GLU A 136 -12.22 -8.35 14.04
C GLU A 136 -11.33 -9.54 14.47
N THR A 137 -10.42 -10.03 13.61
CA THR A 137 -9.59 -11.21 13.91
C THR A 137 -8.15 -11.06 13.44
N PHE A 138 -7.27 -10.63 14.35
CA PHE A 138 -5.82 -10.59 14.12
C PHE A 138 -5.18 -11.97 14.37
N SER A 139 -4.46 -12.50 13.38
CA SER A 139 -3.45 -13.54 13.62
C SER A 139 -2.13 -13.05 13.03
N PHE A 140 -1.21 -12.69 13.92
CA PHE A 140 0.11 -12.16 13.60
C PHE A 140 0.98 -13.27 12.99
N ASP A 141 1.11 -13.31 11.66
CA ASP A 141 2.28 -13.88 11.03
C ASP A 141 3.22 -12.72 10.66
N GLY A 142 4.53 -12.91 10.86
CA GLY A 142 5.53 -11.85 10.74
C GLY A 142 5.80 -11.37 9.32
N THR A 143 4.84 -11.43 8.39
CA THR A 143 5.01 -11.04 6.97
C THR A 143 4.20 -9.83 6.54
N GLY A 144 3.29 -9.31 7.36
CA GLY A 144 2.53 -8.08 7.05
C GLY A 144 1.46 -8.24 5.96
N PHE A 145 1.08 -9.48 5.62
CA PHE A 145 -0.09 -9.76 4.79
C PHE A 145 -1.22 -10.31 5.66
N SER A 146 -2.46 -9.84 5.43
CA SER A 146 -3.63 -10.43 6.07
C SER A 146 -3.81 -11.87 5.57
N ALA A 147 -3.48 -12.84 6.41
CA ALA A 147 -3.80 -14.24 6.19
C ALA A 147 -5.29 -14.54 6.48
N SER A 148 -6.21 -13.66 6.07
CA SER A 148 -7.65 -13.96 6.03
C SER A 148 -7.97 -14.94 4.89
N ASN A 149 -7.25 -16.06 4.87
CA ASN A 149 -7.68 -17.33 4.32
C ASN A 149 -8.12 -18.27 5.45
N LYS A 150 -8.54 -17.72 6.60
CA LYS A 150 -9.27 -18.48 7.62
C LYS A 150 -10.73 -18.73 7.22
N GLU A 151 -11.01 -18.88 5.91
CA GLU A 151 -12.05 -19.79 5.47
C GLU A 151 -11.58 -21.23 5.73
N ASN A 152 -11.61 -21.57 7.01
CA ASN A 152 -11.65 -22.87 7.65
C ASN A 152 -11.56 -24.04 6.66
N TYR A 153 -10.33 -24.52 6.40
CA TYR A 153 -10.08 -25.73 5.61
C TYR A 153 -10.90 -26.92 6.15
N ALA A 154 -11.15 -26.94 7.47
CA ALA A 154 -12.01 -27.93 8.11
C ALA A 154 -13.49 -27.79 7.69
N ASP A 155 -14.05 -26.57 7.60
CA ASP A 155 -15.44 -26.36 7.15
C ASP A 155 -15.62 -26.67 5.67
N LYS A 156 -14.63 -26.32 4.83
CA LYS A 156 -14.64 -26.70 3.40
C LYS A 156 -14.61 -28.22 3.24
N ARG A 157 -13.81 -28.93 4.04
CA ARG A 157 -13.77 -30.41 4.07
C ARG A 157 -15.07 -31.03 4.61
N GLN A 158 -15.66 -30.46 5.67
CA GLN A 158 -16.95 -30.92 6.18
C GLN A 158 -18.05 -30.74 5.13
N LYS A 159 -18.17 -29.56 4.50
CA LYS A 159 -19.16 -29.30 3.45
C LYS A 159 -18.99 -30.23 2.24
N GLN A 160 -17.75 -30.56 1.86
CA GLN A 160 -17.48 -31.56 0.81
C GLN A 160 -17.90 -32.98 1.23
N ASN A 161 -17.62 -33.39 2.47
CA ASN A 161 -17.98 -34.70 2.98
C ASN A 161 -19.51 -34.87 3.13
N PHE A 162 -20.23 -33.83 3.55
CA PHE A 162 -21.69 -33.80 3.59
C PHE A 162 -22.30 -33.93 2.19
N LYS A 163 -21.77 -33.22 1.19
CA LYS A 163 -22.22 -33.34 -0.21
C LYS A 163 -21.97 -34.74 -0.78
N LYS A 164 -20.82 -35.36 -0.49
CA LYS A 164 -20.52 -36.76 -0.90
C LYS A 164 -21.45 -37.77 -0.24
N LYS A 165 -21.74 -37.64 1.06
CA LYS A 165 -22.70 -38.51 1.76
C LYS A 165 -24.11 -38.41 1.18
N ASN A 166 -24.62 -37.20 0.96
CA ASN A 166 -25.96 -36.99 0.40
C ASN A 166 -26.11 -37.50 -1.03
N LYS A 167 -25.05 -37.44 -1.86
CA LYS A 167 -25.07 -38.01 -3.22
C LYS A 167 -25.13 -39.54 -3.20
N LYS A 168 -24.42 -40.18 -2.25
CA LYS A 168 -24.42 -41.64 -2.06
C LYS A 168 -25.76 -42.17 -1.54
N VAL A 169 -26.42 -41.41 -0.66
CA VAL A 169 -27.76 -41.74 -0.15
C VAL A 169 -28.82 -41.61 -1.24
N LYS A 170 -28.78 -40.54 -2.06
CA LYS A 170 -29.72 -40.38 -3.18
C LYS A 170 -29.55 -41.45 -4.27
N SER A 171 -28.33 -41.90 -4.56
CA SER A 171 -28.10 -42.99 -5.51
C SER A 171 -28.52 -44.37 -4.98
N ALA A 172 -28.55 -44.58 -3.67
CA ALA A 172 -29.03 -45.84 -3.08
C ALA A 172 -30.57 -45.91 -3.08
N ILE A 173 -31.25 -44.78 -2.86
CA ILE A 173 -32.71 -44.68 -2.89
C ILE A 173 -33.25 -44.88 -4.31
N SER A 174 -32.56 -44.39 -5.35
CA SER A 174 -32.98 -44.58 -6.75
C SER A 174 -32.79 -46.01 -7.28
N VAL A 175 -32.02 -46.85 -6.60
CA VAL A 175 -31.77 -48.25 -7.00
C VAL A 175 -32.66 -49.24 -6.25
N GLY A 176 -33.24 -48.85 -5.10
CA GLY A 176 -34.16 -49.69 -4.31
C GLY A 176 -35.65 -49.58 -4.68
N GLY A 177 -36.02 -48.72 -5.62
CA GLY A 177 -37.41 -48.41 -5.96
C GLY A 177 -38.00 -49.19 -7.15
N SER A 178 -37.48 -50.37 -7.47
CA SER A 178 -38.05 -51.26 -8.50
C SER A 178 -38.12 -52.69 -7.97
N SER A 179 -39.17 -52.99 -7.19
CA SER A 179 -39.68 -54.34 -6.98
C SER A 179 -41.03 -54.31 -6.27
N ARG A 180 -42.03 -54.79 -7.01
CA ARG A 180 -43.42 -55.12 -6.67
C ARG A 180 -44.46 -54.02 -6.80
#